data_AF-A0A936SLW3-F1
#
_entry.id   AF-A0A936SLW3-F1
#
_cell.length_a   1.000
_cell.length_b   1.000
_cell.length_c   1.000
_cell.angle_alpha   90.00
_cell.angle_beta   90.00
_cell.angle_gamma   90.00
#
_symmetry.space_group_name_H-M   'P 1'
#
loop_
_entity.id
_entity.type
_entity.pdbx_description
1 polymer ?
#
loop_
_entity_poly.entity_id
_entity_poly.type
_entity_poly.pdbx_seq_one_letter_code
_entity_poly.pdbx_strand_id
1 'polypeptide(L)'
;MRKLEWDHSNPLGLCAGESPQAHQALHDYALLGPGRSLTGLYRTYTECTPGSTDLSPAPTRQLRTLKRWSSEDSWQERIARYDALLLEREREDHERRWVKRREAEREETWQLAQELRAKAKEMLKFPLADVEHVTAQRRGANGVQQVDMTVIKAARWALRDIAALGETAAKLARLSADMPTDRLAIEDLTPRDLEGMSTEELQLLKQQIERQRGRR
;
A
#
# COMPACT_ATOMS: atom_id res chain seq x y z
N MET A 1 -7.79 19.90 44.09
CA MET A 1 -6.76 20.08 43.05
C MET A 1 -7.43 20.72 41.84
N ARG A 2 -6.94 21.87 41.37
CA ARG A 2 -7.46 22.51 40.16
C ARG A 2 -6.94 21.70 38.96
N LYS A 3 -7.84 21.04 38.23
CA LYS A 3 -7.47 20.44 36.93
C LYS A 3 -7.52 21.56 35.90
N LEU A 4 -6.44 21.72 35.16
CA LEU A 4 -6.37 22.66 34.05
C LEU A 4 -7.25 22.14 32.90
N GLU A 5 -8.06 23.01 32.31
CA GLU A 5 -8.77 22.69 31.07
C GLU A 5 -7.81 22.86 29.87
N TRP A 6 -7.78 21.88 28.97
CA TRP A 6 -6.87 21.85 27.82
C TRP A 6 -7.58 21.35 26.57
N ASP A 7 -7.07 21.73 25.40
CA ASP A 7 -7.68 21.41 24.10
C ASP A 7 -7.30 20.00 23.61
N HIS A 8 -8.29 19.14 23.40
CA HIS A 8 -8.10 17.77 22.92
C HIS A 8 -7.60 17.66 21.47
N SER A 9 -7.76 18.72 20.68
CA SER A 9 -7.24 18.80 19.30
C SER A 9 -5.78 19.27 19.26
N ASN A 10 -5.37 20.02 20.29
CA ASN A 10 -3.99 20.47 20.48
C ASN A 10 -3.51 20.17 21.92
N PRO A 11 -3.27 18.89 22.25
CA PRO A 11 -2.92 18.48 23.61
C PRO A 11 -1.63 19.11 24.14
N LEU A 12 -0.70 19.54 23.29
CA LEU A 12 0.55 20.19 23.68
C LEU A 12 0.46 21.73 23.60
N GLY A 13 -0.73 22.29 23.35
CA GLY A 13 -0.96 23.73 23.33
C GLY A 13 -0.82 24.35 24.72
N LEU A 14 -0.34 25.59 24.80
CA LEU A 14 -0.24 26.33 26.06
C LEU A 14 -1.64 26.57 26.62
N CYS A 15 -1.84 26.21 27.89
CA CYS A 15 -3.15 26.32 28.55
C CYS A 15 -3.22 27.55 29.49
N ALA A 16 -4.42 28.06 29.73
CA ALA A 16 -4.62 29.24 30.57
C ALA A 16 -4.24 28.96 32.04
N GLY A 17 -3.19 29.61 32.53
CA GLY A 17 -2.64 29.39 33.88
C GLY A 17 -1.47 28.41 33.93
N GLU A 18 -1.09 27.80 32.82
CA GLU A 18 0.14 27.01 32.69
C GLU A 18 1.36 27.94 32.62
N SER A 19 2.39 27.66 33.41
CA SER A 19 3.64 28.43 33.32
C SER A 19 4.38 28.09 32.02
N PRO A 20 5.08 29.05 31.37
CA PRO A 20 5.88 28.76 30.17
C PRO A 20 6.93 27.66 30.38
N GLN A 21 7.48 27.56 31.59
CA GLN A 21 8.44 26.51 31.96
C GLN A 21 7.80 25.12 32.05
N ALA A 22 6.58 25.02 32.60
CA ALA A 22 5.82 23.77 32.63
C ALA A 22 5.43 23.34 31.21
N HIS A 23 5.00 24.28 30.37
CA HIS A 23 4.68 24.04 28.97
C HIS A 23 5.90 23.53 28.19
N GLN A 24 7.06 24.17 28.33
CA GLN A 24 8.30 23.68 27.73
C GLN A 24 8.65 22.27 28.22
N ALA A 25 8.53 22.03 29.53
CA ALA A 25 8.83 20.72 30.10
C ALA A 25 7.88 19.61 29.62
N LEU A 26 6.61 19.94 29.32
CA LEU A 26 5.67 19.02 28.69
C LEU A 26 6.11 18.66 27.27
N HIS A 27 6.57 19.64 26.48
CA HIS A 27 7.11 19.38 25.13
C HIS A 27 8.34 18.48 25.20
N ASP A 28 9.27 18.78 26.10
CA ASP A 28 10.47 17.95 26.31
C ASP A 28 10.08 16.53 26.76
N TYR A 29 9.08 16.41 27.63
CA TYR A 29 8.53 15.13 28.06
C TYR A 29 7.88 14.35 26.89
N ALA A 30 7.18 15.03 25.99
CA ALA A 30 6.61 14.44 24.79
C ALA A 30 7.71 13.90 23.86
N LEU A 31 8.80 14.65 23.69
CA LEU A 31 9.93 14.32 22.83
C LEU A 31 10.75 13.10 23.30
N LEU A 32 10.65 12.71 24.57
CA LEU A 32 11.28 11.47 25.06
C LEU A 32 10.71 10.20 24.40
N GLY A 33 9.50 10.26 23.83
CA GLY A 33 8.90 9.15 23.11
C GLY A 33 8.43 7.97 24.00
N PRO A 34 8.29 6.76 23.41
CA PRO A 34 7.81 5.57 24.13
C PRO A 34 8.74 5.20 25.30
N GLY A 35 8.17 4.88 26.47
CA GLY A 35 8.94 4.60 27.68
C GLY A 35 9.37 5.84 28.48
N ARG A 36 8.86 7.03 28.10
CA ARG A 36 9.07 8.29 28.84
C ARG A 36 8.77 8.16 30.33
N SER A 37 9.63 8.77 31.14
CA SER A 37 9.45 8.86 32.59
C SER A 37 9.90 10.23 33.09
N LEU A 38 9.25 10.75 34.14
CA LEU A 38 9.65 12.02 34.75
C LEU A 38 11.07 11.97 35.32
N THR A 39 11.49 10.79 35.80
CA THR A 39 12.86 10.52 36.22
C THR A 39 13.84 10.58 35.07
N GLY A 40 13.46 10.08 33.89
CA GLY A 40 14.24 10.21 32.66
C GLY A 40 14.39 11.66 32.24
N LEU A 41 13.30 12.43 32.20
CA LEU A 41 13.34 13.86 31.89
C LEU A 41 14.23 14.63 32.87
N TYR A 42 14.05 14.37 34.17
CA TYR A 42 14.87 14.96 35.22
C TYR A 42 16.36 14.67 35.01
N ARG A 43 16.71 13.42 34.70
CA ARG A 43 18.06 12.99 34.42
C ARG A 43 18.65 13.78 33.23
N THR A 44 17.90 13.91 32.14
CA THR A 44 18.30 14.73 30.97
C THR A 44 18.60 16.18 31.38
N TYR A 45 17.77 16.79 32.22
CA TYR A 45 17.97 18.17 32.70
C TYR A 45 19.15 18.33 33.67
N THR A 46 19.51 17.29 34.43
CA THR A 46 20.63 17.35 35.38
C THR A 46 21.97 16.95 34.78
N GLU A 47 21.97 16.02 33.83
CA GLU A 47 23.19 15.56 33.15
C GLU A 47 23.63 16.53 32.05
N CYS A 48 22.72 17.35 31.52
CA CYS A 48 23.04 18.44 30.60
C CYS A 48 23.33 19.75 31.36
N THR A 49 24.53 19.98 31.92
CA THR A 49 25.19 21.33 32.09
C THR A 49 26.53 21.23 32.87
N PRO A 50 27.53 22.15 32.73
CA PRO A 50 27.59 23.41 31.95
C PRO A 50 28.72 23.45 30.90
N GLY A 51 28.44 23.94 29.69
CA GLY A 51 29.46 24.14 28.64
C GLY A 51 29.01 23.83 27.21
N SER A 52 27.83 23.22 27.01
CA SER A 52 27.26 23.05 25.67
C SER A 52 26.56 24.34 25.24
N THR A 53 27.12 25.02 24.25
CA THR A 53 26.67 26.33 23.75
C THR A 53 25.28 26.31 23.09
N ASP A 54 24.73 25.12 22.80
CA ASP A 54 23.58 24.95 21.89
C ASP A 54 22.28 24.44 22.55
N LEU A 55 22.20 24.32 23.88
CA LEU A 55 21.00 23.80 24.54
C LEU A 55 20.24 24.88 25.32
N SER A 56 18.94 25.00 25.02
CA SER A 56 17.99 25.84 25.73
C SER A 56 18.03 25.52 27.24
N PRO A 57 17.98 26.52 28.14
CA PRO A 57 18.10 26.28 29.57
C PRO A 57 16.97 25.38 30.08
N ALA A 58 17.33 24.32 30.80
CA ALA A 58 16.36 23.41 31.38
C ALA A 58 15.36 24.17 32.28
N PRO A 59 14.04 23.96 32.12
CA PRO A 59 13.01 24.72 32.83
C PRO A 59 13.03 24.49 34.35
N THR A 60 13.54 23.35 34.81
CA THR A 60 13.77 23.09 36.23
C THR A 60 14.81 21.98 36.44
N ARG A 61 15.50 22.03 37.58
CA ARG A 61 16.39 20.96 38.06
C ARG A 61 15.84 20.24 39.29
N GLN A 62 14.54 20.35 39.55
CA GLN A 62 13.90 19.74 40.71
C GLN A 62 12.84 18.73 40.28
N LEU A 63 13.05 17.45 40.60
CA LEU A 63 12.09 16.38 40.28
C LEU A 63 10.70 16.63 40.90
N ARG A 64 10.65 17.21 42.11
CA ARG A 64 9.37 17.57 42.77
C ARG A 64 8.53 18.53 41.94
N THR A 65 9.19 19.46 41.23
CA THR A 65 8.53 20.47 40.41
C THR A 65 7.92 19.83 39.17
N LEU A 66 8.66 18.93 38.51
CA LEU A 66 8.15 18.13 37.40
C LEU A 66 6.95 17.25 37.79
N LYS A 67 7.01 16.60 38.96
CA LYS A 67 5.89 15.80 39.48
C LYS A 67 4.65 16.65 39.74
N ARG A 68 4.83 17.85 40.29
CA ARG A 68 3.74 18.80 40.52
C ARG A 68 3.11 19.24 39.19
N TRP A 69 3.91 19.75 38.25
CA TRP A 69 3.42 20.16 36.93
C TRP A 69 2.73 19.01 36.19
N SER A 70 3.33 17.83 36.18
CA SER A 70 2.72 16.65 35.56
C SER A 70 1.35 16.28 36.12
N SER A 71 1.10 16.58 37.39
CA SER A 71 -0.17 16.27 38.06
C SER A 71 -1.19 17.40 37.91
N GLU A 72 -0.76 18.66 38.05
CA GLU A 72 -1.63 19.85 37.95
C GLU A 72 -2.08 20.12 36.51
N ASP A 73 -1.15 19.98 35.55
CA ASP A 73 -1.37 20.29 34.13
C ASP A 73 -1.75 19.04 33.32
N SER A 74 -2.11 17.94 34.00
CA SER A 74 -2.64 16.70 33.41
C SER A 74 -1.78 16.14 32.26
N TRP A 75 -0.45 16.15 32.41
CA TRP A 75 0.48 15.77 31.34
C TRP A 75 0.21 14.37 30.79
N GLN A 76 -0.12 13.40 31.63
CA GLN A 76 -0.36 12.02 31.19
C GLN A 76 -1.56 11.93 30.23
N GLU A 77 -2.65 12.64 30.53
CA GLU A 77 -3.85 12.66 29.69
C GLU A 77 -3.56 13.39 28.36
N ARG A 78 -2.82 14.50 28.42
CA ARG A 78 -2.39 15.27 27.24
C ARG A 78 -1.49 14.46 26.32
N ILE A 79 -0.46 13.81 26.87
CA ILE A 79 0.45 12.95 26.11
C ILE A 79 -0.29 11.76 25.50
N ALA A 80 -1.17 11.09 26.24
CA ALA A 80 -1.95 9.99 25.70
C ALA A 80 -2.78 10.44 24.49
N ARG A 81 -3.39 11.63 24.56
CA ARG A 81 -4.12 12.20 23.42
C ARG A 81 -3.19 12.56 22.26
N TYR A 82 -2.02 13.13 22.54
CA TYR A 82 -1.02 13.45 21.52
C TYR A 82 -0.56 12.19 20.77
N ASP A 83 -0.21 11.13 21.50
CA ASP A 83 0.22 9.86 20.92
C ASP A 83 -0.89 9.24 20.07
N ALA A 84 -2.15 9.30 20.52
CA ALA A 84 -3.29 8.82 19.75
C ALA A 84 -3.46 9.58 18.42
N LEU A 85 -3.37 10.92 18.45
CA LEU A 85 -3.43 11.75 17.24
C LEU A 85 -2.27 11.48 16.29
N LEU A 86 -1.07 11.21 16.81
CA LEU A 86 0.08 10.84 15.99
C LEU A 86 -0.15 9.50 15.28
N LEU A 87 -0.64 8.50 16.01
CA LEU A 87 -0.98 7.19 15.45
C LEU A 87 -2.10 7.26 14.41
N GLU A 88 -3.13 8.08 14.63
CA GLU A 88 -4.19 8.34 13.65
C GLU A 88 -3.62 8.91 12.36
N ARG A 89 -2.75 9.94 12.44
CA ARG A 89 -2.08 10.54 11.28
C ARG A 89 -1.20 9.54 10.53
N GLU A 90 -0.42 8.75 11.27
CA GLU A 90 0.43 7.70 10.68
C GLU A 90 -0.39 6.65 9.93
N ARG A 91 -1.54 6.26 10.47
CA ARG A 91 -2.49 5.34 9.82
C ARG A 91 -3.07 5.95 8.55
N GLU A 92 -3.54 7.20 8.61
CA GLU A 92 -4.05 7.90 7.43
C GLU A 92 -2.99 8.02 6.34
N ASP A 93 -1.75 8.39 6.69
CA ASP A 93 -0.63 8.47 5.73
C ASP A 93 -0.27 7.11 5.14
N HIS A 94 -0.31 6.06 5.96
CA HIS A 94 -0.11 4.70 5.50
C HIS A 94 -1.23 4.28 4.54
N GLU A 95 -2.50 4.50 4.89
CA GLU A 95 -3.66 4.22 4.04
C GLU A 95 -3.62 5.00 2.73
N ARG A 96 -3.31 6.31 2.76
CA ARG A 96 -3.12 7.14 1.57
C ARG A 96 -2.06 6.56 0.63
N ARG A 97 -0.93 6.10 1.18
CA ARG A 97 0.13 5.44 0.39
C ARG A 97 -0.36 4.13 -0.22
N TRP A 98 -1.12 3.33 0.52
CA TRP A 98 -1.66 2.07 0.03
C TRP A 98 -2.76 2.23 -1.02
N VAL A 99 -3.61 3.26 -0.91
CA VAL A 99 -4.58 3.60 -1.95
C VAL A 99 -3.84 3.91 -3.26
N LYS A 100 -2.84 4.80 -3.21
CA LYS A 100 -2.03 5.14 -4.40
C LYS A 100 -1.33 3.93 -5.01
N ARG A 101 -0.77 3.03 -4.18
CA ARG A 101 -0.13 1.80 -4.66
C ARG A 101 -1.13 0.87 -5.36
N ARG A 102 -2.32 0.69 -4.77
CA ARG A 102 -3.39 -0.12 -5.38
C ARG A 102 -3.87 0.45 -6.70
N GLU A 103 -4.00 1.77 -6.80
CA GLU A 103 -4.35 2.43 -8.06
C GLU A 103 -3.28 2.24 -9.13
N ALA A 104 -2.00 2.40 -8.76
CA ALA A 104 -0.88 2.15 -9.67
C ALA A 104 -0.85 0.69 -10.15
N GLU A 105 -1.00 -0.28 -9.24
CA GLU A 105 -1.03 -1.71 -9.56
C GLU A 105 -2.22 -2.06 -10.48
N ARG A 106 -3.39 -1.45 -10.26
CA ARG A 106 -4.56 -1.61 -11.15
C ARG A 106 -4.27 -1.09 -12.54
N GLU A 107 -3.66 0.08 -12.65
CA GLU A 107 -3.31 0.70 -13.92
C GLU A 107 -2.26 -0.12 -14.68
N GLU A 108 -1.20 -0.56 -14.00
CA GLU A 108 -0.19 -1.46 -14.58
C GLU A 108 -0.83 -2.77 -15.08
N THR A 109 -1.70 -3.37 -14.27
CA THR A 109 -2.44 -4.59 -14.64
C THR A 109 -3.37 -4.35 -15.84
N TRP A 110 -3.98 -3.16 -15.92
CA TRP A 110 -4.83 -2.78 -17.04
C TRP A 110 -4.02 -2.61 -18.33
N GLN A 111 -2.88 -1.94 -18.26
CA GLN A 111 -1.96 -1.77 -19.39
C GLN A 111 -1.47 -3.12 -19.90
N LEU A 112 -1.04 -4.01 -19.00
CA LEU A 112 -0.63 -5.37 -19.36
C LEU A 112 -1.77 -6.13 -20.05
N ALA A 113 -3.01 -5.99 -19.56
CA ALA A 113 -4.16 -6.58 -20.22
C ALA A 113 -4.38 -6.02 -21.65
N GLN A 114 -4.16 -4.73 -21.87
CA GLN A 114 -4.26 -4.14 -23.21
C GLN A 114 -3.14 -4.64 -24.13
N GLU A 115 -1.91 -4.76 -23.64
CA GLU A 115 -0.78 -5.30 -24.40
C GLU A 115 -1.01 -6.75 -24.80
N LEU A 116 -1.46 -7.60 -23.88
CA LEU A 116 -1.80 -8.99 -24.19
C LEU A 116 -2.93 -9.09 -25.23
N ARG A 117 -3.95 -8.23 -25.15
CA ARG A 117 -5.00 -8.13 -26.17
C ARG A 117 -4.45 -7.68 -27.52
N ALA A 118 -3.56 -6.69 -27.52
CA ALA A 118 -2.93 -6.21 -28.74
C ALA A 118 -2.09 -7.33 -29.38
N LYS A 119 -1.33 -8.07 -28.57
CA LYS A 119 -0.53 -9.21 -29.05
C LYS A 119 -1.40 -10.33 -29.60
N ALA A 120 -2.49 -10.69 -28.91
CA ALA A 120 -3.45 -11.67 -29.42
C ALA A 120 -4.07 -11.24 -30.76
N LYS A 121 -4.39 -9.95 -30.93
CA LYS A 121 -4.88 -9.40 -32.21
C LYS A 121 -3.82 -9.42 -33.31
N GLU A 122 -2.56 -9.12 -32.98
CA GLU A 122 -1.45 -9.20 -33.93
C GLU A 122 -1.24 -10.63 -34.42
N MET A 123 -1.24 -11.60 -33.49
CA MET A 123 -1.18 -13.03 -33.80
C MET A 123 -2.33 -13.43 -34.73
N LEU A 124 -3.58 -13.00 -34.46
CA LEU A 124 -4.70 -13.25 -35.37
C LEU A 124 -4.50 -12.69 -36.79
N LYS A 125 -3.80 -11.55 -36.94
CA LYS A 125 -3.54 -10.92 -38.24
C LYS A 125 -2.41 -11.58 -39.01
N PHE A 126 -1.36 -12.03 -38.32
CA PHE A 126 -0.17 -12.63 -38.93
C PHE A 126 0.07 -14.05 -38.39
N PRO A 127 -0.80 -15.02 -38.70
CA PRO A 127 -0.80 -16.25 -37.95
C PRO A 127 0.43 -17.16 -38.13
N LEU A 128 1.29 -16.93 -39.14
CA LEU A 128 2.15 -17.99 -39.67
C LEU A 128 3.47 -17.54 -40.35
N ALA A 129 4.17 -16.48 -39.89
CA ALA A 129 5.38 -16.02 -40.61
C ALA A 129 6.59 -15.72 -39.69
N ASP A 130 7.55 -16.64 -39.65
CA ASP A 130 8.97 -16.39 -39.35
C ASP A 130 9.63 -15.99 -40.68
N VAL A 131 10.25 -14.81 -40.75
CA VAL A 131 10.83 -14.29 -41.99
C VAL A 131 12.34 -14.43 -41.93
N GLU A 132 12.89 -15.41 -42.66
CA GLU A 132 14.33 -15.59 -42.83
C GLU A 132 14.77 -15.04 -44.19
N HIS A 133 15.76 -14.15 -44.18
CA HIS A 133 16.46 -13.72 -45.39
C HIS A 133 17.62 -14.69 -45.66
N VAL A 134 17.51 -15.48 -46.72
CA VAL A 134 18.55 -16.43 -47.13
C VAL A 134 19.13 -15.99 -48.46
N THR A 135 20.44 -15.76 -48.50
CA THR A 135 21.16 -15.48 -49.74
C THR A 135 21.62 -16.80 -50.34
N ALA A 136 21.06 -17.18 -51.50
CA ALA A 136 21.41 -18.40 -52.20
C ALA A 136 22.21 -18.05 -53.46
N GLN A 137 23.39 -18.65 -53.61
CA GLN A 137 24.19 -18.52 -54.83
C GLN A 137 23.79 -19.61 -55.81
N ARG A 138 23.22 -19.24 -56.97
CA ARG A 138 22.88 -20.18 -58.04
C ARG A 138 23.91 -20.06 -59.16
N ARG A 139 24.53 -21.18 -59.53
CA ARG A 139 25.48 -21.25 -60.65
C ARG A 139 24.70 -21.42 -61.95
N GLY A 140 24.64 -20.36 -62.76
CA GLY A 140 24.07 -20.39 -64.11
C GLY A 140 25.16 -20.53 -65.17
N ALA A 141 24.75 -20.75 -66.42
CA ALA A 141 25.66 -20.95 -67.56
C ALA A 141 26.68 -19.80 -67.79
N ASN A 142 26.44 -18.61 -67.21
CA ASN A 142 27.27 -17.41 -67.37
C ASN A 142 27.90 -16.89 -66.04
N GLY A 143 27.99 -17.71 -64.99
CA GLY A 143 28.61 -17.33 -63.71
C GLY A 143 27.70 -17.48 -62.49
N VAL A 144 28.24 -17.18 -61.30
CA VAL A 144 27.51 -17.27 -60.02
C VAL A 144 26.61 -16.04 -59.88
N GLN A 145 25.29 -16.25 -59.90
CA GLN A 145 24.31 -15.21 -59.57
C GLN A 145 23.87 -15.38 -58.12
N GLN A 146 23.95 -14.31 -57.34
CA GLN A 146 23.40 -14.26 -56.00
C GLN A 146 21.91 -13.93 -56.09
N VAL A 147 21.07 -14.78 -55.50
CA VAL A 147 19.64 -14.60 -55.42
C VAL A 147 19.28 -14.44 -53.95
N ASP A 148 18.76 -13.27 -53.60
CA ASP A 148 18.23 -13.00 -52.26
C ASP A 148 16.81 -13.58 -52.18
N MET A 149 16.58 -14.54 -51.27
CA MET A 149 15.29 -15.20 -51.08
C MET A 149 14.77 -14.92 -49.68
N THR A 150 13.52 -14.45 -49.59
CA THR A 150 12.80 -14.29 -48.32
C THR A 150 11.98 -15.55 -48.07
N VAL A 151 12.40 -16.38 -47.12
CA VAL A 151 11.70 -17.62 -46.72
C VAL A 151 10.77 -17.30 -45.57
N ILE A 152 9.47 -17.49 -45.78
CA ILE A 152 8.44 -17.30 -44.77
C ILE A 152 8.08 -18.68 -44.17
N LYS A 153 8.48 -18.97 -42.93
CA LYS A 153 8.14 -20.22 -42.21
C LYS A 153 6.92 -20.02 -41.31
N ALA A 154 6.15 -21.07 -41.04
CA ALA A 154 5.05 -21.01 -40.07
C ALA A 154 5.58 -20.73 -38.66
N ALA A 155 5.02 -19.72 -37.98
CA ALA A 155 5.34 -19.41 -36.59
C ALA A 155 4.94 -20.58 -35.66
N ARG A 156 5.74 -20.86 -34.62
CA ARG A 156 5.60 -22.06 -33.75
C ARG A 156 4.42 -22.02 -32.75
N TRP A 157 3.53 -21.04 -32.84
CA TRP A 157 2.42 -20.88 -31.91
C TRP A 157 1.10 -21.33 -32.56
N ALA A 158 0.17 -21.84 -31.74
CA ALA A 158 -1.11 -22.40 -32.17
C ALA A 158 -2.28 -21.48 -31.77
N LEU A 159 -3.45 -21.66 -32.40
CA LEU A 159 -4.67 -20.88 -32.07
C LEU A 159 -5.06 -20.95 -30.58
N ARG A 160 -4.73 -22.05 -29.89
CA ARG A 160 -4.91 -22.20 -28.44
C ARG A 160 -4.13 -21.16 -27.62
N ASP A 161 -2.96 -20.74 -28.12
CA ASP A 161 -2.09 -19.79 -27.42
C ASP A 161 -2.71 -18.38 -27.49
N ILE A 162 -3.34 -18.03 -28.61
CA ILE A 162 -4.14 -16.80 -28.74
C ILE A 162 -5.32 -16.81 -27.76
N ALA A 163 -6.06 -17.92 -27.69
CA ALA A 163 -7.20 -18.03 -26.78
C ALA A 163 -6.78 -17.87 -25.32
N ALA A 164 -5.67 -18.51 -24.91
CA ALA A 164 -5.11 -18.37 -23.57
C ALA A 164 -4.66 -16.93 -23.25
N LEU A 165 -4.00 -16.25 -24.20
CA LEU A 165 -3.63 -14.83 -24.06
C LEU A 165 -4.86 -13.94 -23.92
N GLY A 166 -5.88 -14.16 -24.76
CA GLY A 166 -7.12 -13.40 -24.73
C GLY A 166 -7.90 -13.58 -23.42
N GLU A 167 -7.97 -14.81 -22.91
CA GLU A 167 -8.60 -15.12 -21.62
C GLU A 167 -7.85 -14.46 -20.47
N THR A 168 -6.52 -14.60 -20.43
CA THR A 168 -5.65 -13.98 -19.42
C THR A 168 -5.84 -12.47 -19.40
N ALA A 169 -5.80 -11.84 -20.58
CA ALA A 169 -6.02 -10.41 -20.71
C ALA A 169 -7.42 -9.97 -20.25
N ALA A 170 -8.46 -10.75 -20.54
CA ALA A 170 -9.80 -10.46 -20.06
C ALA A 170 -9.91 -10.56 -18.53
N LYS A 171 -9.25 -11.54 -17.92
CA LYS A 171 -9.20 -11.69 -16.46
C LYS A 171 -8.46 -10.53 -15.79
N LEU A 172 -7.29 -10.16 -16.30
CA LEU A 172 -6.51 -9.03 -15.79
C LEU A 172 -7.29 -7.70 -15.92
N ALA A 173 -7.90 -7.44 -17.08
CA ALA A 173 -8.71 -6.24 -17.28
C ALA A 173 -9.91 -6.16 -16.30
N ARG A 174 -10.58 -7.29 -16.04
CA ARG A 174 -11.68 -7.34 -15.06
C ARG A 174 -11.17 -7.13 -13.64
N LEU A 175 -10.04 -7.76 -13.28
CA LEU A 175 -9.42 -7.58 -11.98
C LEU A 175 -9.06 -6.11 -11.72
N SER A 176 -8.44 -5.43 -12.69
CA SER A 176 -8.14 -4.00 -12.61
C SER A 176 -9.37 -3.11 -12.44
N ALA A 177 -10.49 -3.51 -13.04
CA ALA A 177 -11.75 -2.78 -13.00
C ALA A 177 -12.65 -3.17 -11.81
N ASP A 178 -12.14 -3.94 -10.84
CA ASP A 178 -12.93 -4.53 -9.74
C ASP A 178 -14.18 -5.32 -10.23
N MET A 179 -14.12 -5.86 -11.45
CA MET A 179 -15.18 -6.68 -12.02
C MET A 179 -14.95 -8.16 -11.70
N PRO A 180 -16.03 -8.97 -11.55
CA PRO A 180 -15.91 -10.41 -11.35
C PRO A 180 -15.12 -11.08 -12.50
N THR A 181 -14.01 -11.74 -12.16
CA THR A 181 -13.14 -12.39 -13.15
C THR A 181 -13.74 -13.69 -13.67
N ASP A 182 -14.44 -14.43 -12.80
CA ASP A 182 -15.13 -15.68 -13.12
C ASP A 182 -16.65 -15.48 -13.20
N ARG A 183 -17.26 -16.09 -14.22
CA ARG A 183 -18.70 -16.35 -14.21
C ARG A 183 -18.94 -17.68 -13.51
N LEU A 184 -18.96 -17.66 -12.18
CA LEU A 184 -19.59 -18.74 -11.44
C LEU A 184 -21.09 -18.53 -11.53
N ALA A 185 -21.72 -19.13 -12.55
CA ALA A 185 -23.14 -19.38 -12.47
C ALA A 185 -23.32 -20.48 -11.42
N ILE A 186 -23.69 -20.10 -10.21
CA ILE A 186 -24.28 -21.06 -9.28
C ILE A 186 -25.69 -21.25 -9.83
N GLU A 187 -25.90 -22.35 -10.55
CA GLU A 187 -27.24 -22.82 -10.88
C GLU A 187 -28.03 -22.80 -9.55
N ASP A 188 -29.07 -21.95 -9.48
CA ASP A 188 -30.00 -21.79 -8.35
C ASP A 188 -29.73 -20.74 -7.24
N LEU A 189 -28.75 -19.82 -7.38
CA LEU A 189 -28.59 -18.70 -6.42
C LEU A 189 -28.62 -17.33 -7.10
N THR A 190 -29.66 -16.54 -6.82
CA THR A 190 -29.78 -15.15 -7.28
C THR A 190 -29.20 -14.17 -6.25
N PRO A 191 -28.78 -12.96 -6.63
CA PRO A 191 -28.26 -11.95 -5.70
C PRO A 191 -29.21 -11.62 -4.53
N ARG A 192 -30.53 -11.76 -4.72
CA ARG A 192 -31.54 -11.56 -3.68
C ARG A 192 -31.54 -12.66 -2.62
N ASP A 193 -31.16 -13.88 -2.98
CA ASP A 193 -31.10 -15.00 -2.05
C ASP A 193 -29.92 -14.85 -1.08
N LEU A 194 -28.86 -14.13 -1.49
CA LEU A 194 -27.68 -13.85 -0.67
C LEU A 194 -27.91 -12.72 0.36
N GLU A 195 -28.81 -11.78 0.08
CA GLU A 195 -29.12 -10.66 0.97
C GLU A 195 -29.91 -11.10 2.22
N GLY A 196 -30.63 -12.23 2.14
CA GLY A 196 -31.38 -12.81 3.25
C GLY A 196 -30.61 -13.86 4.08
N MET A 197 -29.40 -14.24 3.67
CA MET A 197 -28.61 -15.27 4.34
C MET A 197 -27.85 -14.74 5.55
N SER A 198 -27.81 -15.53 6.61
CA SER A 198 -26.98 -15.26 7.77
C SER A 198 -25.48 -15.37 7.44
N THR A 199 -24.64 -14.74 8.25
CA THR A 199 -23.18 -14.77 8.08
C THR A 199 -22.60 -16.18 8.12
N GLU A 200 -23.21 -17.08 8.88
CA GLU A 200 -22.82 -18.50 8.98
C GLU A 200 -23.15 -19.27 7.68
N GLU A 201 -24.30 -19.01 7.07
CA GLU A 201 -24.72 -19.63 5.80
C GLU A 201 -23.83 -19.18 4.63
N LEU A 202 -23.45 -17.90 4.60
CA LEU A 202 -22.52 -17.37 3.60
C LEU A 202 -21.12 -17.99 3.73
N GLN A 203 -20.66 -18.27 4.96
CA GLN A 203 -19.38 -18.94 5.20
C GLN A 203 -19.41 -20.41 4.75
N LEU A 204 -20.50 -21.13 5.00
CA LEU A 204 -20.71 -22.50 4.52
C LEU A 204 -20.74 -22.56 2.98
N LEU A 205 -21.45 -21.63 2.35
CA LEU A 205 -21.52 -21.54 0.89
C LEU A 205 -20.13 -21.30 0.28
N LYS A 206 -19.34 -20.40 0.88
CA LYS A 206 -17.95 -20.15 0.47
C LYS A 206 -17.09 -21.42 0.57
N GLN A 207 -17.18 -22.16 1.68
CA GLN A 207 -16.43 -23.41 1.85
C GLN A 207 -16.84 -24.48 0.83
N GLN A 208 -18.12 -24.56 0.47
CA GLN A 208 -18.60 -25.47 -0.59
C GLN A 208 -18.02 -25.12 -1.96
N ILE A 209 -17.98 -23.84 -2.32
CA ILE A 209 -17.42 -23.35 -3.59
C ILE A 209 -15.91 -23.62 -3.66
N GLU A 210 -15.17 -23.40 -2.57
CA GLU A 210 -13.74 -23.69 -2.49
C GLU A 210 -13.44 -25.19 -2.67
N ARG A 211 -14.26 -26.07 -2.08
CA ARG A 211 -14.16 -27.53 -2.26
C ARG A 211 -14.46 -27.98 -3.70
N GLN A 212 -15.41 -27.33 -4.37
CA GLN A 212 -15.71 -27.62 -5.78
C GLN A 212 -14.58 -27.16 -6.71
N ARG A 213 -13.94 -26.04 -6.42
CA ARG A 213 -12.75 -25.56 -7.16
C ARG A 213 -11.55 -26.51 -7.05
N GLY A 214 -11.32 -27.13 -5.89
CA GLY A 214 -10.22 -28.08 -5.71
C GLY A 214 -10.42 -29.44 -6.41
N ARG A 215 -11.60 -29.71 -6.97
CA ARG A 215 -11.94 -30.97 -7.66
C ARG A 215 -11.92 -30.86 -9.19
N ARG A 216 -11.77 -29.67 -9.76
CA ARG A 216 -11.61 -29.43 -11.21
C ARG A 216 -10.16 -29.12 -11.55
#